data_AF-A0A2G5UWF7-F1
#
_entry.id   AF-A0A2G5UWF7-F1
#
_cell.length_a   1.000
_cell.length_b   1.000
_cell.length_c   1.000
_cell.angle_alpha   90.00
_cell.angle_beta   90.00
_cell.angle_gamma   90.00
#
_symmetry.space_group_name_H-M   'P 1'
#
loop_
_entity.id
_entity.type
_entity.pdbx_description
1 polymer ?
#
loop_
_entity_poly.entity_id
_entity_poly.type
_entity_poly.pdbx_seq_one_letter_code
_entity_poly.pdbx_strand_id
1 'polypeptide(L)'
;MSRIKLRMTNFNCRDVNKFLHYWSDCDEDMMKFIEFGLKQGVETNKQEIFKSLTVISQHRPTYFYDIFYVKARNMENRKFVVGKLLISTTEIKLSACDPFNEDVSNEYSILELVHQKRDCEEKIRKMEKEFQGYRDAEKRNLQLELEELETKLSALNHNYTF
;
A
#
# COMPACT_ATOMS: atom_id res chain seq x y z
N MET A 1 -5.18 15.99 -15.18
CA MET A 1 -4.55 14.65 -15.26
C MET A 1 -5.44 13.66 -15.97
N SER A 2 -4.82 12.63 -16.55
CA SER A 2 -5.45 11.62 -17.40
C SER A 2 -6.35 10.66 -16.62
N ARG A 3 -7.40 10.17 -17.30
CA ARG A 3 -8.27 9.07 -16.85
C ARG A 3 -8.26 8.00 -17.94
N ILE A 4 -7.83 6.79 -17.60
CA ILE A 4 -7.59 5.71 -18.55
C ILE A 4 -8.58 4.57 -18.27
N LYS A 5 -9.17 3.99 -19.33
CA LYS A 5 -10.09 2.85 -19.21
C LYS A 5 -9.72 1.76 -20.20
N LEU A 6 -9.29 0.61 -19.69
CA LEU A 6 -8.88 -0.57 -20.44
C LEU A 6 -9.81 -1.74 -20.06
N ARG A 7 -11.06 -1.71 -20.51
CA ARG A 7 -12.09 -2.64 -20.01
C ARG A 7 -11.91 -4.09 -20.46
N MET A 8 -11.30 -4.30 -21.62
CA MET A 8 -11.06 -5.63 -22.19
C MET A 8 -9.55 -5.86 -22.29
N THR A 9 -8.97 -6.38 -21.22
CA THR A 9 -7.57 -6.81 -21.20
C THR A 9 -7.45 -8.26 -20.78
N ASN A 10 -6.27 -8.83 -20.94
CA ASN A 10 -5.91 -10.15 -20.42
C ASN A 10 -4.94 -10.04 -19.23
N PHE A 11 -4.93 -8.91 -18.52
CA PHE A 11 -4.04 -8.70 -17.37
C PHE A 11 -4.33 -9.69 -16.25
N ASN A 12 -3.27 -10.25 -15.70
CA ASN A 12 -3.30 -11.10 -14.52
C ASN A 12 -2.73 -10.33 -13.31
N CYS A 13 -2.80 -10.93 -12.12
CA CYS A 13 -2.34 -10.31 -10.87
C CYS A 13 -0.87 -9.83 -10.91
N ARG A 14 0.00 -10.48 -11.69
CA ARG A 14 1.41 -10.04 -11.84
C ARG A 14 1.54 -8.80 -12.70
N ASP A 15 0.71 -8.68 -13.74
CA ASP A 15 0.69 -7.48 -14.58
C ASP A 15 0.23 -6.27 -13.76
N VAL A 16 -0.78 -6.48 -12.90
CA VAL A 16 -1.24 -5.48 -11.94
C VAL A 16 -0.13 -5.13 -10.94
N ASN A 17 0.55 -6.11 -10.35
CA ASN A 17 1.66 -5.87 -9.43
C ASN A 17 2.77 -5.04 -10.09
N LYS A 18 3.19 -5.40 -11.31
CA LYS A 18 4.19 -4.64 -12.08
C LYS A 18 3.74 -3.19 -12.31
N PHE A 19 2.49 -2.99 -12.70
CA PHE A 19 1.93 -1.65 -12.87
C PHE A 19 1.95 -0.85 -11.57
N LEU A 20 1.55 -1.45 -10.44
CA LEU A 20 1.52 -0.78 -9.14
C LEU A 20 2.93 -0.41 -8.66
N HIS A 21 3.94 -1.26 -8.86
CA HIS A 21 5.33 -0.90 -8.57
C HIS A 21 5.78 0.27 -9.45
N TYR A 22 5.53 0.22 -10.76
CA TYR A 22 5.88 1.32 -11.65
C TYR A 22 5.21 2.64 -11.21
N TRP A 23 3.90 2.61 -10.92
CA TRP A 23 3.19 3.77 -10.41
C TRP A 23 3.73 4.25 -9.05
N SER A 24 4.13 3.34 -8.15
CA SER A 24 4.59 3.66 -6.80
C SER A 24 6.01 4.27 -6.79
N ASP A 25 6.86 3.84 -7.72
CA ASP A 25 8.26 4.28 -7.81
C ASP A 25 8.44 5.48 -8.77
N CYS A 26 7.44 5.81 -9.59
CA CYS A 26 7.48 6.94 -10.52
C CYS A 26 7.51 8.29 -9.77
N ASP A 27 8.38 9.17 -10.26
CA ASP A 27 8.62 10.54 -9.78
C ASP A 27 7.59 11.56 -10.29
N GLU A 28 6.78 11.19 -11.28
CA GLU A 28 5.73 12.04 -11.87
C GLU A 28 4.32 11.58 -11.51
N ASP A 29 3.40 12.54 -11.52
CA ASP A 29 1.96 12.32 -11.39
C ASP A 29 1.36 11.76 -12.70
N MET A 30 1.63 10.47 -12.96
CA MET A 30 1.30 9.80 -14.24
C MET A 30 -0.18 9.86 -14.63
N MET A 31 -1.08 9.64 -13.68
CA MET A 31 -2.51 9.50 -13.93
C MET A 31 -3.32 9.78 -12.67
N LYS A 32 -4.58 10.22 -12.85
CA LYS A 32 -5.51 10.41 -11.74
C LYS A 32 -6.38 9.18 -11.51
N PHE A 33 -6.72 8.49 -12.60
CA PHE A 33 -7.55 7.29 -12.56
C PHE A 33 -7.18 6.31 -13.66
N ILE A 34 -7.14 5.02 -13.32
CA ILE A 34 -7.11 3.93 -14.29
C ILE A 34 -8.08 2.82 -13.88
N GLU A 35 -8.77 2.28 -14.87
CA GLU A 35 -9.64 1.10 -14.77
C GLU A 35 -9.12 0.07 -15.76
N PHE A 36 -8.88 -1.16 -15.32
CA PHE A 36 -8.59 -2.26 -16.23
C PHE A 36 -9.34 -3.54 -15.84
N GLY A 37 -9.80 -4.27 -16.85
CA GLY A 37 -10.40 -5.60 -16.69
C GLY A 37 -9.33 -6.66 -16.46
N LEU A 38 -9.62 -7.63 -15.60
CA LEU A 38 -8.78 -8.79 -15.34
C LEU A 38 -9.13 -9.95 -16.28
N LYS A 39 -8.18 -10.85 -16.48
CA LYS A 39 -8.40 -12.10 -17.21
C LYS A 39 -9.55 -12.90 -16.58
N GLN A 40 -10.58 -13.19 -17.37
CA GLN A 40 -11.74 -13.96 -16.93
C GLN A 40 -11.39 -15.41 -16.59
N GLY A 41 -12.14 -16.01 -15.66
CA GLY A 41 -11.97 -17.41 -15.26
C GLY A 41 -10.74 -17.70 -14.39
N VAL A 42 -10.04 -16.67 -13.92
CA VAL A 42 -8.92 -16.78 -12.98
C VAL A 42 -9.28 -16.06 -11.69
N GLU A 43 -9.09 -16.73 -10.56
CA GLU A 43 -9.30 -16.13 -9.25
C GLU A 43 -8.28 -15.00 -8.99
N THR A 44 -8.75 -13.90 -8.40
CA THR A 44 -7.91 -12.75 -8.10
C THR A 44 -7.09 -13.00 -6.83
N ASN A 45 -5.80 -13.25 -7.00
CA ASN A 45 -4.85 -13.39 -5.89
C ASN A 45 -4.33 -12.01 -5.44
N LYS A 46 -4.96 -11.45 -4.40
CA LYS A 46 -4.60 -10.15 -3.81
C LYS A 46 -3.19 -10.13 -3.21
N GLN A 47 -2.71 -11.26 -2.66
CA GLN A 47 -1.35 -11.34 -2.12
C GLN A 47 -0.30 -11.16 -3.23
N GLU A 48 -0.54 -11.71 -4.42
CA GLU A 48 0.32 -11.51 -5.59
C GLU A 48 0.27 -10.05 -6.08
N ILE A 49 -0.93 -9.43 -6.10
CA ILE A 49 -1.10 -8.02 -6.49
C ILE A 49 -0.28 -7.08 -5.59
N PHE A 50 -0.34 -7.31 -4.27
CA PHE A 50 0.24 -6.40 -3.27
C PHE A 50 1.64 -6.78 -2.81
N LYS A 51 2.24 -7.81 -3.43
CA LYS A 51 3.57 -8.28 -3.08
C LYS A 51 4.58 -7.12 -3.05
N SER A 52 5.23 -6.97 -1.90
CA SER A 52 6.25 -5.94 -1.62
C SER A 52 5.74 -4.49 -1.63
N LEU A 53 4.43 -4.25 -1.56
CA LEU A 53 3.84 -2.91 -1.40
C LEU A 53 3.41 -2.66 0.05
N THR A 54 3.34 -1.39 0.45
CA THR A 54 2.71 -1.00 1.72
C THR A 54 1.24 -0.74 1.46
N VAL A 55 0.38 -1.56 2.06
CA VAL A 55 -1.05 -1.62 1.75
C VAL A 55 -1.85 -1.72 3.04
N ILE A 56 -2.97 -1.02 3.09
CA ILE A 56 -4.02 -1.23 4.09
C ILE A 56 -5.32 -1.61 3.38
N SER A 57 -6.08 -2.53 3.96
CA SER A 57 -7.41 -2.92 3.47
C SER A 57 -8.49 -2.30 4.35
N GLN A 58 -9.56 -1.79 3.73
CA GLN A 58 -10.73 -1.31 4.45
C GLN A 58 -11.81 -2.38 4.42
N HIS A 59 -12.18 -2.92 5.59
CA HIS A 59 -13.22 -3.93 5.65
C HIS A 59 -14.61 -3.28 5.50
N ARG A 60 -15.31 -3.57 4.39
CA ARG A 60 -16.71 -3.18 4.20
C ARG A 60 -17.53 -4.37 3.69
N PRO A 61 -18.22 -5.10 4.57
CA PRO A 61 -18.87 -6.38 4.23
C PRO A 61 -20.02 -6.26 3.21
N THR A 62 -20.50 -5.05 2.93
CA THR A 62 -21.66 -4.80 2.03
C THR A 62 -21.28 -4.31 0.63
N TYR A 63 -19.99 -4.19 0.30
CA TYR A 63 -19.56 -3.64 -0.99
C TYR A 63 -19.19 -4.73 -2.00
N PHE A 64 -19.56 -4.50 -3.26
CA PHE A 64 -19.15 -5.35 -4.41
C PHE A 64 -17.65 -5.32 -4.70
N TYR A 65 -16.92 -4.39 -4.08
CA TYR A 65 -15.48 -4.23 -4.24
C TYR A 65 -14.81 -4.32 -2.87
N ASP A 66 -13.68 -5.02 -2.85
CA ASP A 66 -12.69 -4.85 -1.80
C ASP A 66 -11.97 -3.51 -2.00
N ILE A 67 -11.79 -2.78 -0.91
CA ILE A 67 -11.16 -1.46 -0.93
C ILE A 67 -9.78 -1.56 -0.28
N PHE A 68 -8.76 -1.15 -1.02
CA PHE A 68 -7.37 -1.08 -0.54
C PHE A 68 -6.80 0.30 -0.77
N TYR A 69 -5.82 0.65 0.07
CA TYR A 69 -5.01 1.85 -0.11
C TYR A 69 -3.55 1.45 -0.16
N VAL A 70 -2.81 2.00 -1.12
CA VAL A 70 -1.40 1.70 -1.38
C VAL A 70 -0.60 2.99 -1.27
N LYS A 71 0.55 2.90 -0.60
CA LYS A 71 1.50 4.01 -0.49
C LYS A 71 2.40 4.10 -1.73
N ALA A 72 2.63 5.30 -2.26
CA ALA A 72 3.73 5.55 -3.17
C ALA A 72 5.08 5.44 -2.44
N ARG A 73 6.11 4.88 -3.08
CA ARG A 73 7.47 4.84 -2.53
C ARG A 73 8.22 6.12 -2.83
N ASN A 74 8.12 6.60 -4.07
CA ASN A 74 8.70 7.87 -4.48
C ASN A 74 7.68 8.99 -4.26
N MET A 75 8.06 10.03 -3.50
CA MET A 75 7.18 11.14 -3.12
C MET A 75 7.82 12.51 -3.36
N GLU A 76 8.99 12.58 -4.01
CA GLU A 76 9.79 13.81 -4.08
C GLU A 76 9.11 14.92 -4.89
N ASN A 77 8.63 14.61 -6.10
CA ASN A 77 8.15 15.60 -7.06
C ASN A 77 6.67 15.44 -7.44
N ARG A 78 5.90 14.66 -6.66
CA ARG A 78 4.52 14.28 -7.01
C ARG A 78 3.53 14.57 -5.89
N LYS A 79 2.29 14.87 -6.25
CA LYS A 79 1.22 15.18 -5.29
C LYS A 79 0.39 13.96 -4.93
N PHE A 80 0.16 13.06 -5.89
CA PHE A 80 -0.76 11.95 -5.69
C PHE A 80 -0.05 10.73 -5.11
N VAL A 81 0.20 10.72 -3.80
CA VAL A 81 1.02 9.70 -3.10
C VAL A 81 0.21 8.54 -2.49
N VAL A 82 -1.13 8.59 -2.55
CA VAL A 82 -2.01 7.51 -2.09
C VAL A 82 -2.75 6.89 -3.27
N GLY A 83 -2.71 5.57 -3.41
CA GLY A 83 -3.46 4.83 -4.41
C GLY A 83 -4.68 4.17 -3.79
N LYS A 84 -5.89 4.61 -4.10
CA LYS A 84 -7.14 3.93 -3.71
C LYS A 84 -7.52 2.89 -4.75
N LEU A 85 -7.50 1.61 -4.38
CA LEU A 85 -7.90 0.50 -5.24
C LEU A 85 -9.29 0.00 -4.88
N LEU A 86 -10.10 -0.22 -5.89
CA LEU A 86 -11.33 -1.01 -5.83
C LEU A 86 -11.10 -2.27 -6.66
N ILE A 87 -11.17 -3.44 -6.02
CA ILE A 87 -10.92 -4.73 -6.65
C ILE A 87 -12.21 -5.55 -6.59
N SER A 88 -12.67 -6.01 -7.75
CA SER A 88 -13.70 -7.05 -7.87
C SER A 88 -13.09 -8.31 -8.48
N THR A 89 -13.93 -9.30 -8.78
CA THR A 89 -13.52 -10.53 -9.46
C THR A 89 -13.08 -10.31 -10.91
N THR A 90 -13.48 -9.20 -11.55
CA THR A 90 -13.28 -8.98 -12.99
C THR A 90 -12.60 -7.67 -13.33
N GLU A 91 -12.45 -6.74 -12.38
CA GLU A 91 -11.87 -5.43 -12.66
C GLU A 91 -11.13 -4.86 -11.45
N ILE A 92 -10.18 -3.98 -11.76
CA ILE A 92 -9.48 -3.15 -10.79
C ILE A 92 -9.58 -1.70 -11.22
N LYS A 93 -9.90 -0.84 -10.27
CA LYS A 93 -9.90 0.61 -10.42
C LYS A 93 -8.89 1.18 -9.45
N LEU A 94 -7.93 1.98 -9.93
CA LEU A 94 -6.99 2.73 -9.12
C LEU A 94 -7.24 4.22 -9.31
N SER A 95 -7.44 4.92 -8.19
CA SER A 95 -7.44 6.39 -8.13
C SER A 95 -6.19 6.84 -7.40
N ALA A 96 -5.39 7.70 -8.02
CA ALA A 96 -4.26 8.33 -7.34
C ALA A 96 -4.78 9.59 -6.62
N CYS A 97 -4.48 9.73 -5.33
CA CYS A 97 -5.06 10.73 -4.43
C CYS A 97 -3.97 11.54 -3.74
N ASP A 98 -4.22 12.85 -3.62
CA ASP A 98 -3.39 13.80 -2.88
C ASP A 98 -3.94 13.90 -1.45
N PRO A 99 -3.21 13.40 -0.44
CA PRO A 99 -3.70 13.34 0.94
C PRO A 99 -3.86 14.72 1.60
N PHE A 100 -3.31 15.78 1.01
CA PHE A 100 -3.42 17.14 1.55
C PHE A 100 -4.63 17.90 0.98
N ASN A 101 -5.20 17.41 -0.12
CA ASN A 101 -6.31 18.05 -0.82
C ASN A 101 -7.55 17.15 -1.00
N GLU A 102 -7.46 15.87 -0.63
CA GLU A 102 -8.54 14.88 -0.75
C GLU A 102 -8.80 14.16 0.58
N ASP A 103 -9.98 13.55 0.70
CA ASP A 103 -10.43 12.80 1.87
C ASP A 103 -9.78 11.40 1.95
N VAL A 104 -8.44 11.39 2.06
CA VAL A 104 -7.60 10.19 2.26
C VAL A 104 -6.44 10.45 3.24
N SER A 105 -6.50 11.53 4.02
CA SER A 105 -5.44 11.94 4.95
C SER A 105 -5.24 10.94 6.10
N ASN A 106 -6.32 10.30 6.55
CA ASN A 106 -6.28 9.25 7.56
C ASN A 106 -5.59 7.99 7.01
N GLU A 107 -5.96 7.55 5.81
CA GLU A 107 -5.33 6.41 5.14
C GLU A 107 -3.86 6.64 4.87
N TYR A 108 -3.49 7.86 4.46
CA TYR A 108 -2.08 8.25 4.32
C TYR A 108 -1.32 8.11 5.63
N SER A 109 -1.87 8.64 6.72
CA SER A 109 -1.24 8.57 8.04
C SER A 109 -1.06 7.13 8.53
N ILE A 110 -2.05 6.27 8.31
CA ILE A 110 -1.95 4.83 8.62
C ILE A 110 -0.88 4.18 7.74
N LEU A 111 -0.86 4.47 6.43
CA LEU A 111 0.14 3.92 5.51
C LEU A 111 1.57 4.31 5.88
N GLU A 112 1.81 5.55 6.32
CA GLU A 112 3.11 6.00 6.84
C GLU A 112 3.53 5.19 8.07
N LEU A 113 2.63 5.03 9.04
CA LEU A 113 2.92 4.25 10.25
C LEU A 113 3.18 2.77 9.94
N VAL A 114 2.40 2.16 9.03
CA VAL A 114 2.62 0.77 8.60
C VAL A 114 3.96 0.61 7.87
N HIS A 115 4.34 1.59 7.05
CA HIS A 115 5.65 1.58 6.38
C HIS A 115 6.80 1.64 7.40
N GLN A 116 6.75 2.60 8.32
CA GLN A 116 7.75 2.75 9.39
C GLN A 116 7.84 1.51 10.27
N LYS A 117 6.68 0.90 10.60
CA LYS A 117 6.61 -0.35 11.37
C LYS A 117 7.39 -1.46 10.66
N ARG A 118 7.12 -1.67 9.36
CA ARG A 118 7.80 -2.68 8.54
C ARG A 118 9.31 -2.46 8.47
N ASP A 119 9.74 -1.21 8.29
CA ASP A 119 11.17 -0.87 8.26
C ASP A 119 11.87 -1.20 9.60
N CYS A 120 11.20 -0.94 10.73
CA CYS A 120 11.71 -1.29 12.05
C CYS A 120 11.82 -2.82 12.22
N GLU A 121 10.77 -3.56 11.85
CA GLU A 121 10.76 -5.03 11.90
C GLU A 121 11.88 -5.64 11.04
N GLU A 122 12.09 -5.12 9.82
CA GLU A 122 13.15 -5.59 8.92
C GLU A 122 14.55 -5.31 9.47
N LYS A 123 14.78 -4.11 10.05
CA LYS A 123 16.05 -3.77 10.71
C LYS A 123 16.32 -4.69 11.89
N ILE A 124 15.34 -4.91 12.76
CA ILE A 124 15.45 -5.82 13.91
C ILE A 124 15.78 -7.24 13.41
N ARG A 125 15.04 -7.76 12.42
CA ARG A 125 15.27 -9.10 11.86
C ARG A 125 16.66 -9.25 11.26
N LYS A 126 17.18 -8.20 10.60
CA LYS A 126 18.53 -8.20 10.04
C LYS A 126 19.58 -8.24 11.15
N MET A 127 19.40 -7.43 12.20
CA MET A 127 20.29 -7.41 13.36
C MET A 127 20.34 -8.77 14.08
N GLU A 128 19.20 -9.43 14.26
CA GLU A 128 19.14 -10.75 14.89
C GLU A 128 19.85 -11.84 14.09
N LYS A 129 19.84 -11.74 12.76
CA LYS A 129 20.55 -12.69 11.89
C LYS A 129 22.05 -12.43 11.81
N GLU A 130 22.46 -11.16 11.84
CA GLU A 130 23.85 -10.77 11.55
C GLU A 130 24.68 -10.51 12.81
N PHE A 131 24.09 -10.19 13.98
CA PHE A 131 24.81 -9.75 15.17
C PHE A 131 24.30 -10.41 16.46
N GLN A 132 25.07 -11.38 16.98
CA GLN A 132 24.83 -12.02 18.28
C GLN A 132 25.30 -11.15 19.48
N GLY A 133 24.84 -9.89 19.57
CA GLY A 133 24.88 -9.12 20.84
C GLY A 133 25.66 -7.80 20.88
N TYR A 134 26.30 -7.35 19.79
CA TYR A 134 27.03 -6.06 19.80
C TYR A 134 26.15 -4.82 19.63
N ARG A 135 24.83 -4.98 19.40
CA ARG A 135 23.91 -3.87 19.10
C ARG A 135 22.64 -3.85 19.96
N ASP A 136 22.76 -4.29 21.20
CA ASP A 136 21.62 -4.40 22.11
C ASP A 136 20.94 -3.06 22.43
N ALA A 137 21.67 -1.95 22.42
CA ALA A 137 21.09 -0.63 22.64
C ALA A 137 20.28 -0.14 21.42
N GLU A 138 20.84 -0.27 20.22
CA GLU A 138 20.16 0.10 18.97
C GLU A 138 18.94 -0.79 18.72
N LYS A 139 19.04 -2.10 19.00
CA LYS A 139 17.89 -3.01 18.97
C LYS A 139 16.80 -2.60 19.94
N ARG A 140 17.16 -2.25 21.19
CA ARG A 140 16.19 -1.76 22.19
C ARG A 140 15.49 -0.48 21.75
N ASN A 141 16.23 0.45 21.14
CA ASN A 141 15.63 1.68 20.61
C ASN A 141 14.61 1.39 19.51
N LEU A 142 14.94 0.50 18.56
CA LEU A 142 14.00 0.08 17.50
C LEU A 142 12.77 -0.64 18.05
N GLN A 143 12.92 -1.41 19.14
CA GLN A 143 11.79 -2.06 19.82
C GLN A 143 10.85 -1.04 20.47
N LEU A 144 11.39 -0.02 21.14
CA LEU A 144 10.59 1.07 21.71
C LEU A 144 9.88 1.88 20.61
N GLU A 145 10.56 2.15 19.50
CA GLU A 145 9.96 2.81 18.34
C GLU A 145 8.80 1.96 17.76
N LEU A 146 8.99 0.64 17.68
CA LEU A 146 7.95 -0.29 17.24
C LEU A 146 6.71 -0.25 18.14
N GLU A 147 6.89 -0.28 19.46
CA GLU A 147 5.79 -0.18 20.44
C GLU A 147 5.04 1.16 20.33
N GLU A 148 5.77 2.26 20.10
CA GLU A 148 5.16 3.57 19.89
C GLU A 148 4.33 3.61 18.59
N LEU A 149 4.85 3.03 17.50
CA LEU A 149 4.14 2.91 16.23
C LEU A 149 2.87 2.06 16.37
N GLU A 150 2.93 0.95 17.11
CA GLU A 150 1.75 0.11 17.37
C GLU A 150 0.70 0.84 18.20
N THR A 151 1.11 1.64 19.18
CA THR A 151 0.20 2.48 19.97
C THR A 151 -0.48 3.52 19.10
N LYS A 152 0.27 4.23 18.25
CA LYS A 152 -0.28 5.21 17.29
C LYS A 152 -1.23 4.55 16.30
N LEU A 153 -0.86 3.39 15.76
CA LEU A 153 -1.72 2.62 14.86
C LEU A 153 -3.01 2.20 15.55
N SER A 154 -2.95 1.71 16.79
CA SER A 154 -4.14 1.29 17.53
C SER A 154 -5.10 2.47 17.83
N ALA A 155 -4.54 3.66 18.09
CA ALA A 155 -5.33 4.87 18.33
C ALA A 155 -5.94 5.45 17.05
N LEU A 156 -5.29 5.27 15.91
CA LEU A 156 -5.73 5.84 14.62
C LEU A 156 -6.60 4.88 13.81
N ASN A 157 -6.25 3.60 13.81
CA ASN A 157 -6.86 2.57 12.98
C ASN A 157 -8.05 1.88 13.65
N HIS A 158 -9.25 2.24 13.20
CA HIS A 158 -10.49 1.64 13.68
C HIS A 158 -11.14 0.66 12.69
N ASN A 159 -10.74 0.71 11.40
CA ASN A 159 -11.50 0.09 10.31
C ASN A 159 -10.62 -0.58 9.23
N TYR A 160 -9.29 -0.59 9.40
CA TYR A 160 -8.35 -1.10 8.41
C TYR A 160 -7.58 -2.31 8.94
N THR A 161 -7.13 -3.16 8.03
CA THR A 161 -6.17 -4.25 8.30
C THR A 161 -4.93 -4.09 7.43
N PHE A 162 -3.78 -4.53 7.89
CA PHE A 162 -2.48 -4.38 7.21
C PHE A 162 -1.53 -5.53 7.54
#